data_AF-A0A497BSR3-F1
#
_entry.id   AF-A0A497BSR3-F1
#
_cell.length_a   1.000
_cell.length_b   1.000
_cell.length_c   1.000
_cell.angle_alpha   90.00
_cell.angle_beta   90.00
_cell.angle_gamma   90.00
#
_symmetry.space_group_name_H-M   'P 1'
#
loop_
_entity.id
_entity.type
_entity.pdbx_description
1 polymer ?
#
loop_
_entity_poly.entity_id
_entity_poly.type
_entity_poly.pdbx_seq_one_letter_code
_entity_poly.pdbx_strand_id
1 'polypeptide(L)'
;MADTGREIVPWRPFEVMERVEDEAVIQELRGEVIETLVYEFTDRDSRRVVGLSKAGVDRVASEMAMKGEVLRELDFELIPDSDSVTAVVKAGRFAVSQDGREILLETVFGTKRQPRKREIYVRGKDGKPIIKDGQPLRRLEDDPFVVEVAMVKAARNAKRRLMPESLITKVIDMARKEGKVRKLGLPDEPTAPRSAAHPAAPKPGTKGSATESDISQEDFILEAKGKGYSNWREILDALGVRSTKEVREMTFRQALERLPGKTKPEPEEVAEVPDEDIPASDEPQAETVPAEADLDF
;
A
#
# COMPACT_ATOMS: atom_id res chain seq x y z
N MET A 1 -27.94 13.56 -31.88
CA MET A 1 -27.51 12.37 -31.12
C MET A 1 -26.81 12.90 -29.89
N ALA A 2 -27.45 12.79 -28.72
CA ALA A 2 -26.87 13.27 -27.47
C ALA A 2 -25.86 12.23 -26.98
N ASP A 3 -24.62 12.68 -26.83
CA ASP A 3 -23.55 11.94 -26.17
C ASP A 3 -23.98 11.69 -24.72
N THR A 4 -24.44 10.48 -24.42
CA THR A 4 -24.73 10.03 -23.06
C THR A 4 -23.40 9.97 -22.33
N GLY A 5 -23.03 11.10 -21.72
CA GLY A 5 -21.84 11.25 -20.90
C GLY A 5 -21.72 10.05 -19.98
N ARG A 6 -20.66 9.27 -20.19
CA ARG A 6 -20.24 8.24 -19.25
C ARG A 6 -20.01 8.95 -17.93
N GLU A 7 -20.93 8.80 -16.99
CA GLU A 7 -20.76 9.31 -15.64
C GLU A 7 -19.55 8.58 -15.06
N ILE A 8 -18.42 9.28 -15.01
CA ILE A 8 -17.18 8.77 -14.44
C ILE A 8 -17.45 8.65 -12.94
N VAL A 9 -17.81 7.46 -12.48
CA VAL A 9 -17.91 7.17 -11.06
C VAL A 9 -16.54 7.44 -10.45
N PRO A 10 -16.43 8.39 -9.50
CA PRO A 10 -15.12 8.79 -8.99
C PRO A 10 -14.45 7.60 -8.31
N TRP A 11 -13.19 7.35 -8.62
CA TRP A 11 -12.40 6.35 -7.92
C TRP A 11 -12.37 6.65 -6.42
N ARG A 12 -12.75 5.65 -5.62
CA ARG A 12 -12.80 5.70 -4.16
C ARG A 12 -11.97 4.54 -3.60
N PRO A 13 -10.62 4.65 -3.62
CA PRO A 13 -9.75 3.54 -3.24
C PRO A 13 -9.94 3.10 -1.79
N PHE A 14 -10.35 4.03 -0.90
CA PHE A 14 -10.70 3.72 0.48
C PHE A 14 -11.91 2.77 0.58
N GLU A 15 -12.93 2.92 -0.28
CA GLU A 15 -14.07 2.00 -0.29
C GLU A 15 -13.67 0.61 -0.79
N VAL A 16 -12.74 0.56 -1.75
CA VAL A 16 -12.19 -0.71 -2.23
C VAL A 16 -11.40 -1.40 -1.12
N MET A 17 -10.57 -0.67 -0.38
CA MET A 17 -9.86 -1.19 0.78
C MET A 17 -10.83 -1.70 1.85
N GLU A 18 -11.80 -0.88 2.23
CA GLU A 18 -12.78 -1.20 3.27
C GLU A 18 -13.49 -2.52 2.98
N ARG A 19 -13.94 -2.71 1.74
CA ARG A 19 -14.58 -3.95 1.30
C ARG A 19 -13.63 -5.13 1.22
N VAL A 20 -12.40 -4.93 0.73
CA VAL A 20 -11.39 -5.99 0.69
C VAL A 20 -11.08 -6.47 2.11
N GLU A 21 -11.07 -5.56 3.06
CA GLU A 21 -10.87 -5.87 4.46
C GLU A 21 -12.11 -6.52 5.09
N ASP A 22 -13.32 -6.06 4.80
CA ASP A 22 -14.56 -6.72 5.24
C ASP A 22 -14.55 -8.19 4.81
N GLU A 23 -14.24 -8.45 3.54
CA GLU A 23 -14.16 -9.82 3.03
C GLU A 23 -13.05 -10.61 3.73
N ALA A 24 -11.88 -10.01 3.98
CA ALA A 24 -10.81 -10.68 4.69
C ALA A 24 -11.23 -11.07 6.11
N VAL A 25 -11.86 -10.17 6.87
CA VAL A 25 -12.39 -10.47 8.21
C VAL A 25 -13.40 -11.61 8.14
N ILE A 26 -14.31 -11.59 7.16
CA ILE A 26 -15.33 -12.64 7.00
C ILE A 26 -14.70 -13.97 6.61
N GLN A 27 -13.66 -13.98 5.77
CA GLN A 27 -12.88 -15.16 5.44
C GLN A 27 -12.24 -15.76 6.70
N GLU A 28 -11.64 -14.93 7.55
CA GLU A 28 -11.08 -15.39 8.83
C GLU A 28 -12.16 -15.94 9.78
N LEU A 29 -13.32 -15.29 9.88
CA LEU A 29 -14.45 -15.81 10.67
C LEU A 29 -14.94 -17.17 10.17
N ARG A 30 -14.72 -17.49 8.89
CA ARG A 30 -15.00 -18.80 8.28
C ARG A 30 -13.84 -19.80 8.43
N GLY A 31 -12.75 -19.41 9.10
CA GLY A 31 -11.56 -20.23 9.31
C GLY A 31 -10.56 -20.22 8.15
N GLU A 32 -10.71 -19.30 7.20
CA GLU A 32 -9.77 -19.14 6.08
C GLU A 32 -8.54 -18.32 6.52
N VAL A 33 -7.37 -18.66 5.96
CA VAL A 33 -6.10 -17.97 6.29
C VAL A 33 -5.93 -16.73 5.41
N ILE A 34 -5.80 -15.56 6.04
CA ILE A 34 -5.45 -14.31 5.35
C ILE A 34 -3.93 -14.14 5.32
N GLU A 35 -3.31 -14.29 4.15
CA GLU A 35 -1.85 -14.11 4.00
C GLU A 35 -1.44 -12.69 3.61
N THR A 36 -2.39 -11.86 3.18
CA THR A 36 -2.10 -10.48 2.78
C THR A 36 -1.78 -9.65 4.02
N LEU A 37 -0.55 -9.12 4.11
CA LEU A 37 -0.11 -8.30 5.25
C LEU A 37 -0.27 -6.79 4.98
N VAL A 38 -0.16 -6.39 3.72
CA VAL A 38 -0.11 -4.96 3.33
C VAL A 38 -1.02 -4.72 2.14
N TYR A 39 -1.75 -3.61 2.19
CA TYR A 39 -2.43 -3.03 1.04
C TYR A 39 -1.64 -1.84 0.50
N GLU A 40 -1.60 -1.73 -0.82
CA GLU A 40 -0.98 -0.61 -1.51
C GLU A 40 -1.91 -0.09 -2.59
N PHE A 41 -2.16 1.22 -2.62
CA PHE A 41 -2.95 1.86 -3.67
C PHE A 41 -2.46 3.27 -3.92
N THR A 42 -2.87 3.83 -5.05
CA THR A 42 -2.60 5.23 -5.39
C THR A 42 -3.84 6.06 -5.09
N ASP A 43 -3.67 7.14 -4.33
CA ASP A 43 -4.75 8.11 -4.08
C ASP A 43 -5.01 9.00 -5.31
N ARG A 44 -5.94 9.96 -5.19
CA ARG A 44 -6.30 10.88 -6.28
C ARG A 44 -5.16 11.83 -6.65
N ASP A 45 -4.22 12.06 -5.75
CA ASP A 45 -3.07 12.95 -5.91
C ASP A 45 -1.83 12.19 -6.41
N SER A 46 -2.02 10.98 -6.94
CA SER A 46 -0.94 10.08 -7.38
C SER A 46 0.03 9.69 -6.26
N ARG A 47 -0.35 9.84 -4.99
CA ARG A 47 0.47 9.43 -3.86
C ARG A 47 0.24 7.96 -3.56
N ARG A 48 1.33 7.25 -3.28
CA ARG A 48 1.29 5.86 -2.84
C ARG A 48 0.86 5.80 -1.38
N VAL A 49 -0.30 5.20 -1.13
CA VAL A 49 -0.80 4.90 0.20
C VAL A 49 -0.52 3.44 0.52
N VAL A 50 0.07 3.20 1.69
CA VAL A 50 0.42 1.87 2.19
C VAL A 50 -0.27 1.68 3.54
N GLY A 51 -1.05 0.61 3.69
CA GLY A 51 -1.77 0.29 4.91
C GLY A 51 -1.50 -1.15 5.35
N LEU A 52 -1.46 -1.40 6.65
CA LEU A 52 -1.46 -2.76 7.18
C LEU A 52 -2.87 -3.34 7.09
N SER A 53 -2.97 -4.61 6.68
CA SER A 53 -4.18 -5.40 6.89
C SER A 53 -4.30 -5.82 8.36
N LYS A 54 -5.43 -6.43 8.72
CA LYS A 54 -5.57 -7.12 10.01
C LYS A 54 -4.44 -8.11 10.26
N ALA A 55 -4.12 -8.97 9.28
CA ALA A 55 -3.01 -9.92 9.40
C ALA A 55 -1.64 -9.22 9.53
N GLY A 56 -1.47 -8.06 8.89
CA GLY A 56 -0.29 -7.21 9.06
C GLY A 56 -0.15 -6.66 10.48
N VAL A 57 -1.25 -6.18 11.06
CA VAL A 57 -1.31 -5.72 12.46
C VAL A 57 -0.99 -6.87 13.41
N ASP A 58 -1.58 -8.05 13.22
CA ASP A 58 -1.26 -9.22 14.06
C ASP A 58 0.19 -9.66 13.94
N ARG A 59 0.79 -9.54 12.76
CA ARG A 59 2.22 -9.83 12.58
C ARG A 59 3.07 -8.84 13.37
N VAL A 60 2.78 -7.54 13.31
CA VAL A 60 3.49 -6.53 14.12
C VAL A 60 3.31 -6.82 15.62
N ALA A 61 2.10 -7.15 16.06
CA ALA A 61 1.83 -7.50 17.46
C ALA A 61 2.63 -8.74 17.90
N SER A 62 2.79 -9.73 17.02
CA SER A 62 3.62 -10.92 17.28
C SER A 62 5.11 -10.56 17.43
N GLU A 63 5.63 -9.66 16.59
CA GLU A 63 7.00 -9.16 16.71
C GLU A 63 7.23 -8.33 17.98
N MET A 64 6.21 -7.60 18.45
CA MET A 64 6.25 -6.93 19.76
C MET A 64 6.31 -7.96 20.89
N ALA A 65 5.50 -9.02 20.82
CA ALA A 65 5.46 -10.05 21.85
C ALA A 65 6.82 -10.75 22.00
N MET A 66 7.53 -10.99 20.89
CA MET A 66 8.91 -11.51 20.91
C MET A 66 9.92 -10.57 21.59
N LYS A 67 9.59 -9.29 21.74
CA LYS A 67 10.41 -8.27 22.41
C LYS A 67 9.92 -7.94 23.83
N GLY A 68 8.97 -8.73 24.36
CA GLY A 68 8.42 -8.51 25.69
C GLY A 68 7.36 -7.42 25.76
N GLU A 69 6.72 -7.06 24.65
CA GLU A 69 5.56 -6.16 24.65
C GLU A 69 4.32 -6.84 24.05
N VAL A 70 3.19 -6.83 24.76
CA VAL A 70 1.93 -7.41 24.26
C VAL A 70 0.84 -6.36 24.14
N LEU A 71 -0.02 -6.54 23.13
CA LEU A 71 -1.21 -5.72 22.96
C LEU A 71 -2.43 -6.50 23.43
N ARG A 72 -3.23 -5.91 24.31
CA ARG A 72 -4.46 -6.50 24.84
C ARG A 72 -5.66 -5.63 24.49
N GLU A 73 -6.77 -6.25 24.18
CA GLU A 73 -8.09 -5.60 24.15
C GLU A 73 -8.60 -5.59 25.60
N LEU A 74 -8.98 -4.42 26.10
CA LEU A 74 -9.32 -4.20 27.51
C LEU A 74 -10.82 -4.04 27.71
N ASP A 75 -11.46 -3.35 26.78
CA ASP A 75 -12.88 -3.02 26.87
C ASP A 75 -13.44 -2.77 25.48
N PHE A 76 -14.75 -2.92 25.35
CA PHE A 76 -15.45 -2.58 24.11
C PHE A 76 -16.86 -2.08 24.36
N GLU A 77 -17.31 -1.21 23.46
CA GLU A 77 -18.67 -0.69 23.42
C GLU A 77 -19.22 -0.82 22.00
N LEU A 78 -20.48 -1.23 21.91
CA LEU A 78 -21.24 -1.28 20.67
C LEU A 78 -22.38 -0.26 20.76
N ILE A 79 -22.34 0.72 19.87
CA ILE A 79 -23.35 1.77 19.76
C ILE A 79 -24.17 1.46 18.50
N PRO A 80 -25.36 0.86 18.62
CA PRO A 80 -26.20 0.55 17.48
C PRO A 80 -26.89 1.83 16.96
N ASP A 81 -26.83 2.03 15.66
CA ASP A 81 -27.65 3.01 14.93
C ASP A 81 -28.68 2.29 14.05
N SER A 82 -29.60 3.06 13.45
CA SER A 82 -30.63 2.54 12.54
C SER A 82 -30.03 1.87 11.29
N ASP A 83 -28.94 2.41 10.76
CA ASP A 83 -28.32 1.99 9.50
C ASP A 83 -26.87 1.50 9.65
N SER A 84 -26.32 1.58 10.86
CA SER A 84 -24.94 1.18 11.17
C SER A 84 -24.79 0.61 12.58
N VAL A 85 -23.61 0.07 12.85
CA VAL A 85 -23.12 -0.22 14.20
C VAL A 85 -21.78 0.48 14.36
N THR A 86 -21.61 1.22 15.45
CA THR A 86 -20.33 1.80 15.81
C THR A 86 -19.69 0.97 16.92
N ALA A 87 -18.53 0.38 16.66
CA ALA A 87 -17.72 -0.30 17.64
C ALA A 87 -16.63 0.65 18.15
N VAL A 88 -16.47 0.70 19.47
CA VAL A 88 -15.38 1.38 20.18
C VAL A 88 -14.63 0.31 20.97
N VAL A 89 -13.33 0.19 20.74
CA VAL A 89 -12.47 -0.80 21.43
C VAL A 89 -11.34 -0.08 22.13
N LYS A 90 -11.19 -0.33 23.42
CA LYS A 90 -10.03 0.09 24.21
C LYS A 90 -8.96 -0.99 24.11
N ALA A 91 -7.75 -0.62 23.73
CA ALA A 91 -6.59 -1.50 23.76
C ALA A 91 -5.49 -0.92 24.66
N GLY A 92 -4.69 -1.80 25.25
CA GLY A 92 -3.52 -1.45 26.05
C GLY A 92 -2.25 -2.11 25.52
N ARG A 93 -1.12 -1.41 25.65
CA ARG A 93 0.22 -1.95 25.45
C ARG A 93 0.83 -2.27 26.80
N PHE A 94 1.37 -3.48 26.95
CA PHE A 94 1.93 -3.98 28.18
C PHE A 94 3.39 -4.38 27.97
N ALA A 95 4.28 -4.04 28.89
CA ALA A 95 5.57 -4.70 29.02
C ALA A 95 5.39 -5.99 29.82
N VAL A 96 6.01 -7.07 29.37
CA VAL A 96 5.99 -8.38 30.00
C VAL A 96 7.37 -8.66 30.60
N SER A 97 7.42 -8.83 31.91
CA SER A 97 8.64 -9.22 32.61
C SER A 97 9.00 -10.69 32.38
N GLN A 98 10.23 -11.08 32.70
CA GLN A 98 10.70 -12.46 32.57
C GLN A 98 9.88 -13.46 33.40
N ASP A 99 9.28 -13.02 34.51
CA ASP A 99 8.39 -13.82 35.35
C ASP A 99 6.91 -13.74 34.93
N GLY A 100 6.62 -13.14 33.77
CA GLY A 100 5.29 -13.10 33.15
C GLY A 100 4.34 -12.05 33.71
N ARG A 101 4.83 -11.11 34.54
CA ARG A 101 4.00 -9.97 34.99
C ARG A 101 3.85 -8.98 33.86
N GLU A 102 2.63 -8.49 33.69
CA GLU A 102 2.31 -7.46 32.71
C GLU A 102 2.23 -6.09 33.41
N ILE A 103 2.96 -5.11 32.88
CA ILE A 103 2.91 -3.71 33.30
C ILE A 103 2.25 -2.92 32.18
N LEU A 104 1.09 -2.32 32.45
CA LEU A 104 0.41 -1.45 31.50
C LEU A 104 1.25 -0.20 31.22
N LEU A 105 1.62 0.02 29.96
CA LEU A 105 2.41 1.17 29.53
C LEU A 105 1.52 2.32 29.04
N GLU A 106 0.54 2.01 28.19
CA GLU A 106 -0.38 3.00 27.62
C GLU A 106 -1.68 2.35 27.15
N THR A 107 -2.73 3.15 26.98
CA THR A 107 -4.01 2.72 26.41
C THR A 107 -4.51 3.69 25.35
N VAL A 108 -5.18 3.17 24.32
CA VAL A 108 -5.83 3.97 23.28
C VAL A 108 -7.19 3.37 22.91
N PHE A 109 -8.01 4.18 22.26
CA PHE A 109 -9.26 3.73 21.66
C PHE A 109 -9.13 3.62 20.13
N GLY A 110 -9.73 2.58 19.58
CA GLY A 110 -10.02 2.42 18.17
C GLY A 110 -11.52 2.45 17.94
N THR A 111 -11.95 3.07 16.87
CA THR A 111 -13.37 3.20 16.53
C THR A 111 -13.62 2.73 15.10
N LYS A 112 -14.79 2.12 14.88
CA LYS A 112 -15.27 1.79 13.54
C LYS A 112 -16.78 1.91 13.47
N ARG A 113 -17.28 2.77 12.58
CA ARG A 113 -18.67 2.74 12.13
C ARG A 113 -18.78 1.82 10.92
N GLN A 114 -19.65 0.81 11.02
CA GLN A 114 -19.89 -0.19 9.97
C GLN A 114 -21.35 -0.13 9.53
N PRO A 115 -21.66 0.09 8.24
CA PRO A 115 -23.03 0.07 7.75
C PRO A 115 -23.63 -1.34 7.87
N ARG A 116 -24.92 -1.43 8.21
CA ARG A 116 -25.67 -2.70 8.29
C ARG A 116 -25.89 -3.35 6.93
N LYS A 117 -25.78 -2.57 5.86
CA LYS A 117 -25.87 -3.04 4.48
C LYS A 117 -24.51 -2.94 3.81
N ARG A 118 -24.18 -3.97 3.04
CA ARG A 118 -22.97 -4.02 2.23
C ARG A 118 -23.28 -4.19 0.76
N GLU A 119 -22.39 -3.70 -0.08
CA GLU A 119 -22.48 -3.92 -1.52
C GLU A 119 -21.98 -5.32 -1.89
N ILE A 120 -22.86 -6.14 -2.47
CA ILE A 120 -22.53 -7.45 -3.00
C ILE A 120 -22.62 -7.42 -4.53
N TYR A 121 -21.62 -7.99 -5.20
CA TYR A 121 -21.67 -8.16 -6.65
C TYR A 121 -22.77 -9.15 -7.03
N VAL A 122 -23.63 -8.73 -7.95
CA VAL A 122 -24.59 -9.65 -8.56
C VAL A 122 -23.80 -10.55 -9.49
N ARG A 123 -23.79 -11.85 -9.20
CA ARG A 123 -23.05 -12.85 -9.98
C ARG A 123 -23.99 -13.59 -10.95
N GLY A 124 -23.48 -13.88 -12.14
CA GLY A 124 -24.16 -14.71 -13.13
C GLY A 124 -24.13 -16.19 -12.74
N LYS A 125 -24.74 -17.05 -13.56
CA LYS A 125 -24.72 -18.52 -13.36
C LYS A 125 -23.31 -19.11 -13.36
N ASP A 126 -22.36 -18.40 -13.95
CA ASP A 126 -20.93 -18.73 -14.02
C ASP A 126 -20.12 -18.23 -12.81
N GLY A 127 -20.79 -17.62 -11.82
CA GLY A 127 -20.16 -17.09 -10.61
C GLY A 127 -19.37 -15.79 -10.83
N LYS A 128 -19.37 -15.24 -12.05
CA LYS A 128 -18.68 -13.97 -12.36
C LYS A 128 -19.60 -12.78 -12.11
N PRO A 129 -19.08 -11.61 -11.67
CA PRO A 129 -19.89 -10.40 -11.56
C PRO A 129 -20.54 -10.05 -12.91
N ILE A 130 -21.84 -9.83 -12.90
CA ILE A 130 -22.59 -9.35 -14.06
C ILE A 130 -22.14 -7.91 -14.32
N ILE A 131 -21.70 -7.60 -15.53
CA ILE A 131 -21.31 -6.25 -15.92
C ILE A 131 -22.51 -5.59 -16.62
N LYS A 132 -22.89 -4.40 -16.15
CA LYS A 132 -23.91 -3.54 -16.75
C LYS A 132 -23.32 -2.14 -16.93
N ASP A 133 -23.45 -1.57 -18.13
CA ASP A 133 -22.93 -0.23 -18.45
C ASP A 133 -21.42 -0.07 -18.17
N GLY A 134 -20.65 -1.16 -18.38
CA GLY A 134 -19.20 -1.20 -18.15
C GLY A 134 -18.78 -1.32 -16.68
N GLN A 135 -19.74 -1.44 -15.75
CA GLN A 135 -19.46 -1.60 -14.32
C GLN A 135 -20.06 -2.90 -13.77
N PRO A 136 -19.44 -3.53 -12.77
CA PRO A 136 -20.06 -4.67 -12.11
C PRO A 136 -21.35 -4.23 -11.40
N LEU A 137 -22.43 -4.93 -11.69
CA LEU A 137 -23.72 -4.74 -11.04
C LEU A 137 -23.59 -5.10 -9.55
N ARG A 138 -24.06 -4.20 -8.69
CA ARG A 138 -24.04 -4.36 -7.23
C ARG A 138 -25.44 -4.26 -6.68
N ARG A 139 -25.68 -4.92 -5.54
CA ARG A 139 -26.89 -4.75 -4.74
C ARG A 139 -26.51 -4.57 -3.28
N LEU A 140 -27.34 -3.85 -2.54
CA LEU A 140 -27.21 -3.74 -1.09
C LEU A 140 -27.92 -4.93 -0.45
N GLU A 141 -27.19 -5.65 0.39
CA GLU A 141 -27.73 -6.72 1.22
C GLU A 141 -27.37 -6.46 2.67
N ASP A 142 -28.21 -6.94 3.58
CA ASP A 142 -27.90 -6.91 5.01
C ASP A 142 -26.65 -7.76 5.27
N ASP A 143 -25.72 -7.20 6.05
CA ASP A 143 -24.48 -7.87 6.41
C ASP A 143 -24.68 -8.67 7.71
N PRO A 144 -24.71 -10.01 7.65
CA PRO A 144 -24.88 -10.82 8.84
C PRO A 144 -23.68 -10.73 9.80
N PHE A 145 -22.53 -10.23 9.34
CA PHE A 145 -21.30 -10.12 10.12
C PHE A 145 -20.98 -8.66 10.52
N VAL A 146 -21.96 -7.76 10.45
CA VAL A 146 -21.75 -6.31 10.69
C VAL A 146 -21.09 -6.04 12.05
N VAL A 147 -21.47 -6.78 13.09
CA VAL A 147 -20.95 -6.58 14.45
C VAL A 147 -19.51 -7.06 14.54
N GLU A 148 -19.22 -8.26 14.04
CA GLU A 148 -17.90 -8.89 14.06
C GLU A 148 -16.91 -8.06 13.25
N VAL A 149 -17.32 -7.61 12.06
CA VAL A 149 -16.52 -6.72 11.21
C VAL A 149 -16.20 -5.41 11.91
N ALA A 150 -17.21 -4.76 12.52
CA ALA A 150 -17.00 -3.52 13.25
C ALA A 150 -16.00 -3.69 14.41
N MET A 151 -16.18 -4.75 15.20
CA MET A 151 -15.33 -5.08 16.34
C MET A 151 -13.89 -5.37 15.94
N VAL A 152 -13.67 -6.24 14.95
CA VAL A 152 -12.32 -6.60 14.47
C VAL A 152 -11.59 -5.37 13.93
N LYS A 153 -12.28 -4.54 13.14
CA LYS A 153 -11.69 -3.32 12.59
C LYS A 153 -11.40 -2.27 13.67
N ALA A 154 -12.28 -2.09 14.65
CA ALA A 154 -12.05 -1.19 15.77
C ALA A 154 -10.86 -1.65 16.63
N ALA A 155 -10.77 -2.95 16.94
CA ALA A 155 -9.64 -3.54 17.64
C ALA A 155 -8.33 -3.39 16.87
N ARG A 156 -8.34 -3.67 15.55
CA ARG A 156 -7.20 -3.43 14.67
C ARG A 156 -6.75 -1.96 14.70
N ASN A 157 -7.69 -1.02 14.60
CA ASN A 157 -7.40 0.41 14.67
C ASN A 157 -6.76 0.80 16.00
N ALA A 158 -7.26 0.26 17.12
CA ALA A 158 -6.69 0.49 18.44
C ALA A 158 -5.25 -0.06 18.53
N LYS A 159 -5.06 -1.33 18.14
CA LYS A 159 -3.74 -1.99 18.14
C LYS A 159 -2.73 -1.26 17.26
N ARG A 160 -3.11 -0.85 16.05
CA ARG A 160 -2.23 -0.11 15.12
C ARG A 160 -1.67 1.18 15.72
N ARG A 161 -2.44 1.87 16.57
CA ARG A 161 -2.02 3.10 17.24
C ARG A 161 -1.01 2.88 18.38
N LEU A 162 -0.96 1.67 18.95
CA LEU A 162 -0.02 1.28 20.01
C LEU A 162 1.33 0.76 19.46
N MET A 163 1.41 0.55 18.14
CA MET A 163 2.55 -0.07 17.50
C MET A 163 3.64 0.96 17.17
N PRO A 164 4.93 0.65 17.42
CA PRO A 164 6.03 1.50 17.00
C PRO A 164 6.14 1.58 15.46
N GLU A 165 6.18 2.79 14.90
CA GLU A 165 6.27 3.01 13.45
C GLU A 165 7.49 2.34 12.80
N SER A 166 8.59 2.25 13.54
CA SER A 166 9.80 1.55 13.10
C SER A 166 9.56 0.05 12.87
N LEU A 167 8.68 -0.57 13.66
CA LEU A 167 8.35 -1.99 13.51
C LEU A 167 7.33 -2.20 12.39
N ILE A 168 6.37 -1.30 12.25
CA ILE A 168 5.42 -1.30 11.13
C ILE A 168 6.17 -1.21 9.80
N THR A 169 7.12 -0.28 9.69
CA THR A 169 7.93 -0.11 8.48
C THR A 169 8.69 -1.40 8.14
N LYS A 170 9.31 -2.05 9.13
CA LYS A 170 9.99 -3.34 8.94
C LYS A 170 9.06 -4.44 8.46
N VAL A 171 7.85 -4.54 9.01
CA VAL A 171 6.85 -5.53 8.57
C VAL A 171 6.36 -5.22 7.16
N ILE A 172 6.20 -3.96 6.80
CA ILE A 172 5.85 -3.54 5.43
C ILE A 172 6.95 -3.95 4.44
N ASP A 173 8.21 -3.69 4.77
CA ASP A 173 9.35 -4.03 3.90
C ASP A 173 9.50 -5.55 3.75
N MET A 174 9.31 -6.30 4.83
CA MET A 174 9.26 -7.76 4.80
C MET A 174 8.11 -8.25 3.90
N ALA A 175 6.90 -7.72 4.06
CA ALA A 175 5.75 -8.10 3.25
C ALA A 175 5.98 -7.83 1.76
N ARG A 176 6.66 -6.73 1.41
CA ARG A 176 7.09 -6.43 0.04
C ARG A 176 8.03 -7.50 -0.51
N LYS A 177 9.04 -7.89 0.26
CA LYS A 177 10.01 -8.93 -0.13
C LYS A 177 9.37 -10.30 -0.29
N GLU A 178 8.39 -10.62 0.56
CA GLU A 178 7.66 -11.90 0.54
C GLU A 178 6.51 -11.95 -0.47
N GLY A 179 6.23 -10.85 -1.18
CA GLY A 179 5.10 -10.78 -2.11
C GLY A 179 3.72 -10.80 -1.42
N LYS A 180 3.64 -10.50 -0.12
CA LYS A 180 2.40 -10.43 0.67
C LYS A 180 1.72 -9.06 0.62
N VAL A 181 1.97 -8.31 -0.44
CA VAL A 181 1.38 -6.99 -0.72
C VAL A 181 0.27 -7.14 -1.73
N ARG A 182 -0.94 -6.71 -1.38
CA ARG A 182 -2.06 -6.63 -2.30
C ARG A 182 -2.16 -5.20 -2.85
N LYS A 183 -1.89 -5.06 -4.15
CA LYS A 183 -2.10 -3.81 -4.88
C LYS A 183 -3.59 -3.64 -5.20
N LEU A 184 -4.18 -2.52 -4.78
CA LEU A 184 -5.54 -2.14 -5.15
C LEU A 184 -5.42 -1.07 -6.24
N GLY A 185 -5.72 -1.46 -7.49
CA GLY A 185 -5.61 -0.58 -8.66
C GLY A 185 -6.91 0.15 -8.97
N LEU A 186 -6.79 1.31 -9.63
CA LEU A 186 -7.87 1.92 -10.44
C LEU A 186 -8.46 0.86 -11.39
N PRO A 187 -9.76 0.91 -11.73
CA PRO A 187 -10.40 -0.11 -12.54
C PRO A 187 -9.95 0.04 -14.00
N ASP A 188 -8.76 -0.45 -14.30
CA ASP A 188 -8.36 -0.90 -15.62
C ASP A 188 -7.64 -2.24 -15.41
N GLU A 189 -8.47 -3.28 -15.28
CA GLU A 189 -8.24 -4.70 -15.60
C GLU A 189 -8.97 -5.62 -14.59
N PRO A 190 -9.68 -6.65 -15.07
CA PRO A 190 -10.31 -7.63 -14.22
C PRO A 190 -9.24 -8.47 -13.51
N THR A 191 -8.91 -8.12 -12.26
CA THR A 191 -8.06 -8.95 -11.41
C THR A 191 -8.85 -10.20 -11.02
N ALA A 192 -8.56 -11.32 -11.66
CA ALA A 192 -9.08 -12.62 -11.27
C ALA A 192 -8.64 -12.95 -9.82
N PRO A 193 -9.51 -13.54 -8.99
CA PRO A 193 -9.10 -14.00 -7.67
C PRO A 193 -8.13 -15.17 -7.82
N ARG A 194 -6.93 -15.05 -7.25
CA ARG A 194 -6.07 -16.21 -7.00
C ARG A 194 -6.65 -17.00 -5.83
N SER A 195 -7.26 -18.14 -6.13
CA SER A 195 -7.63 -19.16 -5.15
C SER A 195 -6.41 -19.99 -4.76
N ALA A 196 -6.43 -20.50 -3.53
CA ALA A 196 -5.38 -21.26 -2.85
C ALA A 196 -4.93 -22.55 -3.57
N ALA A 197 -3.73 -23.00 -3.18
CA ALA A 197 -2.86 -23.99 -3.81
C ALA A 197 -3.33 -25.46 -3.78
N HIS A 198 -2.80 -26.26 -4.72
CA HIS A 198 -2.56 -27.70 -4.54
C HIS A 198 -1.23 -28.15 -5.18
N PRO A 199 -0.64 -29.27 -4.69
CA PRO A 199 0.80 -29.54 -4.77
C PRO A 199 1.24 -30.10 -6.13
N ALA A 200 2.54 -29.98 -6.38
CA ALA A 200 3.22 -30.33 -7.62
C ALA A 200 3.07 -31.81 -8.03
N ALA A 201 2.76 -32.03 -9.31
CA ALA A 201 3.04 -33.26 -10.07
C ALA A 201 3.24 -32.91 -11.56
N PRO A 202 3.96 -33.74 -12.34
CA PRO A 202 4.91 -33.28 -13.35
C PRO A 202 4.29 -32.89 -14.69
N LYS A 203 4.96 -31.95 -15.37
CA LYS A 203 4.60 -31.43 -16.71
C LYS A 203 4.63 -32.52 -17.77
N PRO A 204 3.61 -32.61 -18.65
CA PRO A 204 3.78 -33.18 -19.98
C PRO A 204 3.59 -32.11 -21.07
N GLY A 205 4.53 -32.11 -22.02
CA GLY A 205 4.23 -31.79 -23.43
C GLY A 205 4.26 -30.32 -23.83
N THR A 206 5.46 -29.77 -23.98
CA THR A 206 5.74 -28.59 -24.80
C THR A 206 5.39 -28.87 -26.26
N LYS A 207 4.49 -28.06 -26.85
CA LYS A 207 4.48 -27.76 -28.29
C LYS A 207 4.21 -26.27 -28.52
N GLY A 208 5.28 -25.54 -28.79
CA GLY A 208 5.35 -24.52 -29.85
C GLY A 208 4.58 -23.22 -29.68
N SER A 209 5.21 -22.24 -29.04
CA SER A 209 5.30 -20.88 -29.57
C SER A 209 6.45 -20.17 -28.85
N ALA A 210 7.59 -20.09 -29.52
CA ALA A 210 8.75 -19.34 -29.05
C ALA A 210 8.49 -17.85 -29.29
N THR A 211 8.42 -17.07 -28.22
CA THR A 211 8.79 -15.66 -28.24
C THR A 211 9.77 -15.46 -27.09
N GLU A 212 10.91 -14.88 -27.44
CA GLU A 212 12.09 -14.70 -26.60
C GLU A 212 11.72 -14.06 -25.26
N SER A 213 12.42 -14.46 -24.20
CA SER A 213 12.37 -13.78 -22.92
C SER A 213 12.87 -12.34 -23.11
N ASP A 214 11.93 -11.41 -23.18
CA ASP A 214 12.20 -9.98 -23.11
C ASP A 214 12.81 -9.65 -21.73
N ILE A 215 13.63 -8.61 -21.68
CA ILE A 215 14.29 -8.19 -20.44
C ILE A 215 13.27 -7.52 -19.50
N SER A 216 13.56 -7.53 -18.19
CA SER A 216 12.68 -6.84 -17.25
C SER A 216 12.75 -5.33 -17.44
N GLN A 217 11.73 -4.60 -17.00
CA GLN A 217 11.75 -3.13 -17.01
C GLN A 217 12.91 -2.57 -16.16
N GLU A 218 13.31 -3.27 -15.11
CA GLU A 218 14.40 -2.86 -14.24
C GLU A 218 15.75 -2.99 -14.96
N ASP A 219 15.97 -4.09 -15.68
CA ASP A 219 17.16 -4.30 -16.50
C ASP A 219 17.23 -3.30 -17.66
N PHE A 220 16.08 -3.03 -18.31
CA PHE A 220 15.97 -2.01 -19.35
C PHE A 220 16.41 -0.62 -18.86
N ILE A 221 15.93 -0.20 -17.69
CA ILE A 221 16.29 1.09 -17.09
C ILE A 221 17.78 1.12 -16.75
N LEU A 222 18.34 0.01 -16.26
CA LEU A 222 19.76 -0.08 -15.93
C LEU A 222 20.65 0.08 -17.18
N GLU A 223 20.28 -0.58 -18.28
CA GLU A 223 21.01 -0.47 -19.56
C GLU A 223 20.83 0.90 -20.23
N ALA A 224 19.62 1.47 -20.18
CA ALA A 224 19.37 2.83 -20.68
C ALA A 224 20.18 3.88 -19.90
N LYS A 225 20.34 3.71 -18.59
CA LYS A 225 21.25 4.55 -17.78
C LYS A 225 22.70 4.39 -18.21
N GLY A 226 23.14 3.18 -18.55
CA GLY A 226 24.46 2.92 -19.13
C GLY A 226 24.70 3.65 -20.47
N LYS A 227 23.63 3.92 -21.23
CA LYS A 227 23.65 4.71 -22.47
C LYS A 227 23.50 6.23 -22.26
N GLY A 228 23.46 6.70 -21.02
CA GLY A 228 23.41 8.14 -20.67
C GLY A 228 22.00 8.72 -20.48
N TYR A 229 20.97 7.88 -20.34
CA TYR A 229 19.59 8.33 -20.10
C TYR A 229 19.25 8.33 -18.60
N SER A 230 18.87 9.48 -18.06
CA SER A 230 18.66 9.63 -16.61
C SER A 230 17.24 9.32 -16.14
N ASN A 231 16.26 9.45 -17.03
CA ASN A 231 14.83 9.32 -16.71
C ASN A 231 14.00 8.86 -17.92
N TRP A 232 12.75 8.44 -17.66
CA TRP A 232 11.84 7.95 -18.70
C TRP A 232 11.52 8.98 -19.78
N ARG A 233 11.48 10.28 -19.46
CA ARG A 233 11.14 11.31 -20.43
C ARG A 233 12.19 11.39 -21.54
N GLU A 234 13.47 11.36 -21.17
CA GLU A 234 14.56 11.33 -22.15
C GLU A 234 14.54 10.07 -23.04
N ILE A 235 14.17 8.93 -22.46
CA ILE A 235 14.06 7.65 -23.19
C ILE A 235 12.91 7.72 -24.21
N LEU A 236 11.75 8.24 -23.80
CA LEU A 236 10.57 8.38 -24.66
C LEU A 236 10.83 9.37 -25.80
N ASP A 237 11.44 10.52 -25.49
CA ASP A 237 11.80 11.54 -26.48
C ASP A 237 12.81 10.99 -27.50
N ALA A 238 13.81 10.22 -27.05
CA ALA A 238 14.81 9.60 -27.94
C ALA A 238 14.22 8.48 -28.83
N LEU A 239 13.19 7.79 -28.36
CA LEU A 239 12.48 6.75 -29.11
C LEU A 239 11.33 7.30 -29.96
N GLY A 240 10.99 8.59 -29.84
CA GLY A 240 9.90 9.23 -30.58
C GLY A 240 8.51 8.72 -30.20
N VAL A 241 8.35 8.16 -28.99
CA VAL A 241 7.10 7.57 -28.49
C VAL A 241 6.47 8.44 -27.41
N ARG A 242 5.15 8.36 -27.28
CA ARG A 242 4.41 9.25 -26.36
C ARG A 242 4.21 8.66 -24.96
N SER A 243 4.47 7.35 -24.81
CA SER A 243 4.19 6.64 -23.57
C SER A 243 5.07 5.41 -23.36
N THR A 244 5.24 5.01 -22.10
CA THR A 244 5.93 3.75 -21.74
C THR A 244 5.16 2.51 -22.17
N LYS A 245 3.86 2.64 -22.50
CA LYS A 245 3.06 1.58 -23.08
C LYS A 245 3.52 1.23 -24.49
N GLU A 246 3.78 2.24 -25.33
CA GLU A 246 4.34 2.05 -26.67
C GLU A 246 5.72 1.37 -26.63
N VAL A 247 6.54 1.68 -25.62
CA VAL A 247 7.84 1.01 -25.39
C VAL A 247 7.66 -0.48 -25.07
N ARG A 248 6.64 -0.84 -24.29
CA ARG A 248 6.35 -2.25 -23.97
C ARG A 248 5.77 -3.02 -25.16
N GLU A 249 4.98 -2.36 -25.99
CA GLU A 249 4.44 -2.94 -27.23
C GLU A 249 5.54 -3.30 -28.24
N MET A 250 6.67 -2.58 -28.21
CA MET A 250 7.86 -2.91 -29.01
C MET A 250 8.86 -3.81 -28.29
N THR A 251 8.59 -4.34 -27.08
CA THR A 251 9.57 -5.06 -26.23
C THR A 251 10.74 -4.21 -25.76
N PHE A 252 11.19 -4.43 -24.53
CA PHE A 252 12.29 -3.64 -23.95
C PHE A 252 13.62 -3.88 -24.66
N ARG A 253 13.85 -5.09 -25.18
CA ARG A 253 15.05 -5.40 -25.95
C ARG A 253 15.14 -4.63 -27.27
N GLN A 254 14.06 -4.56 -28.05
CA GLN A 254 14.07 -3.78 -29.30
C GLN A 254 14.11 -2.27 -29.01
N ALA A 255 13.50 -1.83 -27.90
CA ALA A 255 13.62 -0.44 -27.46
C ALA A 255 15.07 -0.05 -27.13
N LEU A 256 15.86 -0.95 -26.51
CA LEU A 256 17.29 -0.70 -26.26
C LEU A 256 18.11 -0.64 -27.54
N GLU A 257 17.82 -1.50 -28.52
CA GLU A 257 18.51 -1.48 -29.82
C GLU A 257 18.27 -0.17 -30.57
N ARG A 258 17.07 0.41 -30.43
CA ARG A 258 16.68 1.67 -31.06
C ARG A 258 17.16 2.92 -30.32
N LEU A 259 17.59 2.80 -29.06
CA LEU A 259 18.10 3.94 -28.30
C LEU A 259 19.49 4.36 -28.81
N PRO A 260 19.64 5.59 -29.35
CA PRO A 260 20.94 6.11 -29.74
C PRO A 260 21.82 6.29 -28.50
N GLY A 261 23.11 5.96 -28.60
CA GLY A 261 24.05 6.21 -27.49
C GLY A 261 24.31 7.71 -27.36
N LYS A 262 24.10 8.30 -26.18
CA LYS A 262 24.64 9.64 -25.89
C LYS A 262 26.14 9.46 -25.63
N THR A 263 26.98 9.84 -26.60
CA THR A 263 28.41 10.00 -26.33
C THR A 263 28.58 11.00 -25.20
N LYS A 264 29.33 10.59 -24.18
CA LYS A 264 29.69 11.39 -23.01
C LYS A 264 30.28 12.73 -23.49
N PRO A 265 29.77 13.91 -23.09
CA PRO A 265 30.51 15.14 -23.30
C PRO A 265 31.83 15.04 -22.53
N GLU A 266 32.94 15.36 -23.20
CA GLU A 266 34.25 15.50 -22.57
C GLU A 266 34.16 16.50 -21.41
N PRO A 267 34.88 16.29 -20.30
CA PRO A 267 34.93 17.27 -19.23
C PRO A 267 35.60 18.55 -19.76
N GLU A 268 34.91 19.68 -19.66
CA GLU A 268 35.48 21.00 -19.93
C GLU A 268 36.73 21.20 -19.05
N GLU A 269 37.84 21.60 -19.68
CA GLU A 269 39.04 22.10 -18.99
C GLU A 269 38.63 23.29 -18.13
N VAL A 270 38.70 23.09 -16.81
CA VAL A 270 38.64 24.19 -15.84
C VAL A 270 39.98 24.93 -15.96
N ALA A 271 39.95 26.10 -16.60
CA ALA A 271 41.07 27.02 -16.60
C ALA A 271 41.41 27.43 -15.15
N GLU A 272 42.66 27.22 -14.75
CA GLU A 272 43.22 27.74 -13.50
C GLU A 272 43.09 29.27 -13.49
N VAL A 273 42.36 29.79 -12.51
CA VAL A 273 42.41 31.20 -12.12
C VAL A 273 43.34 31.28 -10.91
N PRO A 274 44.39 32.11 -10.93
CA PRO A 274 45.40 32.14 -9.88
C PRO A 274 44.87 32.76 -8.59
N ASP A 275 45.44 32.30 -7.47
CA ASP A 275 45.20 32.76 -6.11
C ASP A 275 45.31 34.30 -5.99
N GLU A 276 44.21 34.93 -5.59
CA GLU A 276 44.24 36.24 -4.95
C GLU A 276 43.78 36.10 -3.49
N ASP A 277 44.70 36.41 -2.58
CA ASP A 277 44.51 36.74 -1.17
C ASP A 277 43.32 37.69 -0.93
N ILE A 278 42.73 37.66 0.29
CA ILE A 278 41.99 38.73 1.05
C ILE A 278 40.83 38.09 1.90
N PRO A 279 40.50 38.55 3.13
CA PRO A 279 41.01 38.03 4.41
C PRO A 279 39.88 37.48 5.32
N ALA A 280 40.25 37.02 6.53
CA ALA A 280 39.32 36.56 7.56
C ALA A 280 38.40 37.68 8.11
N SER A 281 37.10 37.40 8.23
CA SER A 281 36.08 38.05 9.10
C SER A 281 34.72 37.44 8.72
N ASP A 282 33.71 37.24 9.57
CA ASP A 282 33.49 37.41 11.01
C ASP A 282 32.29 36.49 11.33
N GLU A 283 32.32 35.76 12.44
CA GLU A 283 31.19 34.94 12.89
C GLU A 283 30.05 35.81 13.44
N PRO A 284 28.77 35.62 13.06
CA PRO A 284 27.67 36.25 13.78
C PRO A 284 27.36 35.49 15.07
N GLN A 285 27.56 36.18 16.18
CA GLN A 285 27.23 35.76 17.54
C GLN A 285 25.72 35.54 17.73
N ALA A 286 25.40 34.53 18.54
CA ALA A 286 24.05 34.22 18.99
C ALA A 286 23.54 35.29 19.97
N GLU A 287 22.46 35.98 19.61
CA GLU A 287 21.70 36.81 20.55
C GLU A 287 20.89 35.92 21.50
N THR A 288 21.13 36.14 22.79
CA THR A 288 20.37 35.61 23.91
C THR A 288 19.18 36.54 24.17
N VAL A 289 17.98 35.98 24.28
CA VAL A 289 16.78 36.71 24.72
C VAL A 289 16.40 36.21 26.12
N PRO A 290 16.19 37.10 27.11
CA PRO A 290 16.05 36.73 28.51
C PRO A 290 14.66 36.16 28.86
N ALA A 291 14.66 35.40 29.95
CA ALA A 291 13.50 34.85 30.63
C ALA A 291 12.81 35.86 31.57
N GLU A 292 11.60 35.48 31.96
CA GLU A 292 10.76 35.97 33.08
C GLU A 292 9.76 37.09 32.77
N ALA A 293 8.48 36.72 32.83
CA ALA A 293 7.42 37.56 33.39
C ALA A 293 6.36 36.64 34.03
N ASP A 294 6.20 36.82 35.35
CA ASP A 294 5.17 36.27 36.21
C ASP A 294 3.76 36.47 35.66
N LEU A 295 2.89 35.48 35.84
CA LEU A 295 1.44 35.66 35.88
C LEU A 295 0.85 34.78 36.98
N ASP A 296 0.71 35.38 38.17
CA ASP A 296 -0.38 35.08 39.09
C ASP A 296 -1.71 35.55 38.46
N PHE A 297 -2.70 34.66 38.38
CA PHE A 297 -4.15 34.87 38.69
C PHE A 297 -4.96 33.61 38.33
#